data_AF-A0A510E3P4-F1
#
_entry.id   AF-A0A510E3P4-F1
#
_cell.length_a   1.000
_cell.length_b   1.000
_cell.length_c   1.000
_cell.angle_alpha   90.00
_cell.angle_beta   90.00
_cell.angle_gamma   90.00
#
_symmetry.space_group_name_H-M   'P 1'
#
loop_
_entity.id
_entity.type
_entity.pdbx_description
1 polymer ?
#
loop_
_entity_poly.entity_id
_entity_poly.type
_entity_poly.pdbx_seq_one_letter_code
_entity_poly.pdbx_strand_id
1 'polypeptide(L)'
;MKILAEIHPKKKLEKLKAQLEDILNSFDGIDIPDSPMGEPSMMPVSIGSIARIVSKEEKDIIINQRLADVNELFVRSLSITARTFNLAIAFTHGDPPRFGRETGYLASEEAIKISKEYGVSSGLMLSFNKDIDEMKKRALKAKEANFFFLLRATTENVTKIGNEVIRKAIPYVIVKTEANSAFIKEISQPFVEERNLLEEIETYRRIGVNVVLISTLGNNESMKEVSNKLFH
;
A
#
# COMPACT_ATOMS: atom_id res chain seq x y z
N MET A 1 -14.70 -5.31 7.66
CA MET A 1 -13.64 -4.39 7.18
C MET A 1 -12.35 -5.18 7.21
N LYS A 2 -11.58 -5.17 6.11
CA LYS A 2 -10.30 -5.86 6.03
C LYS A 2 -9.18 -4.99 6.60
N ILE A 3 -8.17 -5.61 7.19
CA ILE A 3 -6.97 -4.96 7.72
C ILE A 3 -5.75 -5.57 7.02
N LEU A 4 -5.02 -4.72 6.30
CA LEU A 4 -3.78 -5.07 5.63
C LEU A 4 -2.58 -4.58 6.45
N ALA A 5 -1.44 -5.24 6.30
CA ALA A 5 -0.17 -4.80 6.86
C ALA A 5 0.83 -4.40 5.77
N GLU A 6 1.50 -3.26 5.94
CA GLU A 6 2.68 -2.94 5.12
C GLU A 6 3.87 -3.79 5.58
N ILE A 7 4.56 -4.41 4.64
CA ILE A 7 5.73 -5.23 4.95
C ILE A 7 7.03 -4.59 4.48
N HIS A 8 8.08 -4.76 5.28
CA HIS A 8 9.44 -4.44 4.85
C HIS A 8 10.24 -5.74 4.79
N PRO A 9 10.51 -6.25 3.58
CA PRO A 9 10.94 -7.63 3.36
C PRO A 9 12.35 -7.87 3.89
N LYS A 10 12.53 -8.99 4.62
CA LYS A 10 13.87 -9.47 4.99
C LYS A 10 14.64 -9.93 3.76
N LYS A 11 15.96 -9.67 3.74
CA LYS A 11 16.84 -9.95 2.59
C LYS A 11 17.10 -11.44 2.30
N LYS A 12 16.96 -12.32 3.31
CA LYS A 12 17.18 -13.78 3.15
C LYS A 12 15.86 -14.48 2.90
N LEU A 13 15.80 -15.37 1.91
CA LEU A 13 14.56 -16.03 1.47
C LEU A 13 13.84 -16.77 2.60
N GLU A 14 14.57 -17.53 3.42
CA GLU A 14 14.00 -18.29 4.53
C GLU A 14 13.38 -17.35 5.58
N LYS A 15 14.07 -16.24 5.85
CA LYS A 15 13.58 -15.21 6.78
C LYS A 15 12.38 -14.45 6.21
N LEU A 16 12.35 -14.23 4.90
CA LEU A 16 11.22 -13.60 4.20
C LEU A 16 10.00 -14.52 4.26
N LYS A 17 10.14 -15.80 3.93
CA LYS A 17 9.04 -16.78 4.01
C LYS A 17 8.44 -16.83 5.40
N ALA A 18 9.27 -16.98 6.44
CA ALA A 18 8.81 -16.99 7.82
C ALA A 18 8.10 -15.69 8.22
N GLN A 19 8.60 -14.53 7.76
CA GLN A 19 7.93 -13.23 7.98
C GLN A 19 6.57 -13.16 7.29
N LEU A 20 6.48 -13.61 6.04
CA LEU A 20 5.23 -13.62 5.26
C LEU A 20 4.20 -14.56 5.89
N GLU A 21 4.60 -15.76 6.27
CA GLU A 21 3.71 -16.71 6.96
C GLU A 21 3.15 -16.13 8.25
N ASP A 22 3.99 -15.51 9.08
CA ASP A 22 3.59 -14.87 10.33
C ASP A 22 2.56 -13.75 10.10
N ILE A 23 2.85 -12.82 9.19
CA ILE A 23 1.97 -11.67 8.91
C ILE A 23 0.67 -12.11 8.23
N LEU A 24 0.73 -13.02 7.25
CA LEU A 24 -0.45 -13.48 6.52
C LEU A 24 -1.38 -14.34 7.38
N ASN A 25 -0.90 -14.94 8.47
CA ASN A 25 -1.78 -15.63 9.43
C ASN A 25 -2.63 -14.65 10.25
N SER A 26 -2.16 -13.43 10.47
CA SER A 26 -2.85 -12.45 11.31
C SER A 26 -3.69 -11.44 10.52
N PHE A 27 -3.22 -11.01 9.34
CA PHE A 27 -3.87 -9.97 8.55
C PHE A 27 -4.67 -10.54 7.37
N ASP A 28 -5.60 -9.75 6.85
CA ASP A 28 -6.38 -10.11 5.64
C ASP A 28 -5.54 -10.04 4.36
N GLY A 29 -4.38 -9.40 4.45
CA GLY A 29 -3.47 -9.21 3.34
C GLY A 29 -2.32 -8.27 3.66
N ILE A 30 -1.55 -7.94 2.63
CA ILE A 30 -0.33 -7.14 2.75
C ILE A 30 -0.19 -6.13 1.62
N ASP A 31 0.49 -5.03 1.93
CA ASP A 31 1.07 -4.11 0.94
C ASP A 31 2.59 -4.27 0.92
N ILE A 32 3.16 -4.30 -0.28
CA ILE A 32 4.58 -4.48 -0.52
C ILE A 32 5.10 -3.20 -1.18
N PRO A 33 5.73 -2.29 -0.41
CA PRO A 33 6.21 -1.03 -0.93
C PRO A 33 7.38 -1.22 -1.89
N ASP A 34 7.49 -0.28 -2.84
CA ASP A 34 8.70 -0.11 -3.62
C ASP A 34 9.75 0.62 -2.76
N SER A 35 11.02 0.49 -3.12
CA SER A 35 12.10 1.11 -2.36
C SER A 35 12.04 2.64 -2.48
N PRO A 36 12.18 3.36 -1.36
CA PRO A 36 12.27 4.82 -1.39
C PRO A 36 13.55 5.29 -2.10
N MET A 37 13.57 6.57 -2.50
CA MET A 37 14.76 7.28 -3.00
C MET A 37 15.42 6.67 -4.24
N GLY A 38 14.71 5.87 -5.04
CA GLY A 38 15.29 5.29 -6.25
C GLY A 38 16.32 4.19 -6.00
N GLU A 39 16.40 3.65 -4.77
CA GLU A 39 17.36 2.60 -4.41
C GLU A 39 16.96 1.21 -4.97
N PRO A 40 17.92 0.35 -5.32
CA PRO A 40 17.62 -1.01 -5.74
C PRO A 40 17.21 -1.85 -4.53
N SER A 41 16.13 -2.62 -4.70
CA SER A 41 15.65 -3.57 -3.71
C SER A 41 15.10 -4.82 -4.39
N MET A 42 14.70 -5.81 -3.58
CA MET A 42 13.97 -6.95 -4.12
C MET A 42 12.63 -6.46 -4.68
N MET A 43 12.36 -6.76 -5.95
CA MET A 43 11.15 -6.27 -6.62
C MET A 43 9.88 -6.70 -5.86
N PRO A 44 8.91 -5.78 -5.63
CA PRO A 44 7.65 -6.08 -4.96
C PRO A 44 6.90 -7.27 -5.55
N VAL A 45 6.89 -7.42 -6.89
CA VAL A 45 6.27 -8.56 -7.58
C VAL A 45 6.87 -9.92 -7.19
N SER A 46 8.19 -9.99 -6.95
CA SER A 46 8.85 -11.22 -6.54
C SER A 46 8.43 -11.61 -5.12
N ILE A 47 8.33 -10.63 -4.23
CA ILE A 47 7.88 -10.84 -2.85
C ILE A 47 6.40 -11.23 -2.84
N GLY A 48 5.57 -10.55 -3.62
CA GLY A 48 4.13 -10.86 -3.75
C GLY A 48 3.88 -12.26 -4.31
N SER A 49 4.70 -12.70 -5.27
CA SER A 49 4.65 -14.07 -5.80
C SER A 49 4.99 -15.10 -4.72
N ILE A 50 6.02 -14.84 -3.90
CA ILE A 50 6.36 -15.70 -2.76
C ILE A 50 5.23 -15.70 -1.74
N ALA A 51 4.69 -14.53 -1.40
CA ALA A 51 3.57 -14.37 -0.47
C ALA A 51 2.35 -15.19 -0.92
N ARG A 52 2.02 -15.17 -2.22
CA ARG A 52 0.94 -15.99 -2.77
C ARG A 52 1.21 -17.49 -2.60
N ILE A 53 2.44 -17.94 -2.81
CA ILE A 53 2.81 -19.36 -2.70
C ILE A 53 2.78 -19.86 -1.24
N VAL A 54 3.21 -19.03 -0.28
CA VAL A 54 3.23 -19.41 1.15
C VAL A 54 1.90 -19.21 1.85
N SER A 55 1.01 -18.40 1.27
CA SER A 55 -0.31 -18.17 1.85
C SER A 55 -1.17 -19.43 1.78
N LYS A 56 -1.79 -19.79 2.91
CA LYS A 56 -2.70 -20.93 3.01
C LYS A 56 -4.11 -20.61 2.55
N GLU A 57 -4.43 -19.32 2.46
CA GLU A 57 -5.76 -18.80 2.16
C GLU A 57 -5.67 -17.71 1.09
N GLU A 58 -6.81 -17.30 0.54
CA GLU A 58 -6.85 -16.18 -0.39
C GLU A 58 -6.66 -14.85 0.38
N LYS A 59 -5.43 -14.35 0.38
CA LYS A 59 -5.07 -13.04 0.95
C LYS A 59 -5.03 -11.94 -0.10
N ASP A 60 -5.34 -10.71 0.32
CA ASP A 60 -5.21 -9.51 -0.53
C ASP A 60 -3.73 -9.09 -0.58
N ILE A 61 -3.06 -9.26 -1.72
CA ILE A 61 -1.65 -8.88 -1.87
C ILE A 61 -1.56 -7.72 -2.85
N ILE A 62 -1.13 -6.56 -2.35
CA ILE A 62 -0.91 -5.36 -3.14
C ILE A 62 0.61 -5.16 -3.30
N ILE A 63 1.06 -4.97 -4.53
CA ILE A 63 2.44 -4.61 -4.84
C ILE A 63 2.51 -3.17 -5.33
N ASN A 64 3.46 -2.40 -4.81
CA ASN A 64 3.70 -1.04 -5.27
C ASN A 64 4.66 -1.07 -6.45
N GLN A 65 4.37 -0.27 -7.47
CA GLN A 65 5.24 -0.11 -8.63
C GLN A 65 5.49 1.37 -8.88
N ARG A 66 6.76 1.78 -8.79
CA ARG A 66 7.23 3.07 -9.27
C ARG A 66 7.22 3.12 -10.81
N LEU A 67 6.81 4.25 -11.37
CA LEU A 67 6.78 4.46 -12.83
C LEU A 67 7.95 5.29 -13.38
N ALA A 68 8.68 6.01 -12.54
CA ALA A 68 9.79 6.89 -12.96
C ALA A 68 10.81 6.18 -13.87
N ASP A 69 11.12 4.92 -13.63
CA ASP A 69 12.21 4.16 -14.27
C ASP A 69 11.74 2.92 -15.05
N VAL A 70 10.46 2.81 -15.36
CA VAL A 70 9.91 1.71 -16.16
C VAL A 70 9.11 2.21 -17.36
N ASN A 71 9.01 1.37 -18.38
CA ASN A 71 8.28 1.66 -19.62
C ASN A 71 6.94 0.91 -19.68
N GLU A 72 6.15 1.18 -20.70
CA GLU A 72 4.84 0.51 -20.89
C GLU A 72 4.99 -1.01 -21.02
N LEU A 73 6.02 -1.50 -21.72
CA LEU A 73 6.25 -2.95 -21.87
C LEU A 73 6.44 -3.63 -20.52
N PHE A 74 7.13 -2.97 -19.59
CA PHE A 74 7.29 -3.44 -18.22
C PHE A 74 5.93 -3.50 -17.52
N VAL A 75 5.10 -2.46 -17.60
CA VAL A 75 3.76 -2.44 -16.98
C VAL A 75 2.86 -3.55 -17.54
N ARG A 76 2.88 -3.79 -18.85
CA ARG A 76 2.15 -4.91 -19.47
C ARG A 76 2.63 -6.26 -18.95
N SER A 77 3.95 -6.46 -18.86
CA SER A 77 4.55 -7.69 -18.33
C SER A 77 4.23 -7.90 -16.85
N LEU A 78 4.29 -6.82 -16.06
CA LEU A 78 3.89 -6.79 -14.67
C LEU A 78 2.41 -7.16 -14.50
N SER A 79 1.55 -6.65 -15.37
CA SER A 79 0.11 -6.96 -15.34
C SER A 79 -0.17 -8.44 -15.62
N ILE A 80 0.50 -9.04 -16.61
CA ILE A 80 0.40 -10.48 -16.87
C ILE A 80 0.87 -11.29 -15.64
N THR A 81 1.97 -10.87 -15.04
CA THR A 81 2.53 -11.51 -13.84
C THR A 81 1.57 -11.39 -12.66
N ALA A 82 1.07 -10.19 -12.39
CA ALA A 82 0.13 -9.91 -11.30
C ALA A 82 -1.16 -10.72 -11.46
N ARG A 83 -1.72 -10.81 -12.67
CA ARG A 83 -2.87 -11.68 -12.95
C ARG A 83 -2.57 -13.14 -12.62
N THR A 84 -1.40 -13.62 -13.00
CA THR A 84 -0.99 -15.03 -12.81
C THR A 84 -0.90 -15.39 -11.33
N PHE A 85 -0.41 -14.47 -10.49
CA PHE A 85 -0.28 -14.67 -9.05
C PHE A 85 -1.45 -14.08 -8.23
N ASN A 86 -2.53 -13.62 -8.88
CA ASN A 86 -3.65 -12.93 -8.27
C ASN A 86 -3.20 -11.79 -7.33
N LEU A 87 -2.40 -10.86 -7.86
CA LEU A 87 -1.89 -9.69 -7.15
C LEU A 87 -2.59 -8.43 -7.66
N ALA A 88 -2.79 -7.45 -6.76
CA ALA A 88 -3.19 -6.10 -7.10
C ALA A 88 -1.96 -5.18 -7.21
N ILE A 89 -2.04 -4.12 -8.00
CA ILE A 89 -0.91 -3.20 -8.23
C ILE A 89 -1.29 -1.78 -7.81
N ALA A 90 -0.50 -1.15 -6.94
CA ALA A 90 -0.61 0.29 -6.71
C ALA A 90 0.51 1.02 -7.48
N PHE A 91 0.10 1.87 -8.42
CA PHE A 91 1.04 2.66 -9.20
C PHE A 91 1.37 3.96 -8.50
N THR A 92 2.65 4.31 -8.53
CA THR A 92 3.18 5.58 -8.05
C THR A 92 4.07 6.17 -9.12
N HIS A 93 4.15 7.51 -9.20
CA HIS A 93 5.25 8.11 -9.97
C HIS A 93 6.60 7.73 -9.35
N GLY A 94 6.67 7.81 -8.01
CA GLY A 94 7.83 7.48 -7.18
C GLY A 94 8.97 8.50 -7.31
N ASP A 95 10.01 8.31 -6.50
CA ASP A 95 11.22 9.15 -6.58
C ASP A 95 12.04 8.81 -7.83
N PRO A 96 12.74 9.77 -8.44
CA PRO A 96 13.66 9.48 -9.54
C PRO A 96 14.66 8.39 -9.18
N PRO A 97 15.06 7.52 -10.13
CA PRO A 97 16.00 6.44 -9.85
C PRO A 97 17.36 7.00 -9.43
N ARG A 98 17.97 6.44 -8.38
CA ARG A 98 19.32 6.80 -7.96
C ARG A 98 20.37 6.30 -8.95
N PHE A 99 20.08 5.18 -9.60
CA PHE A 99 20.94 4.55 -10.60
C PHE A 99 20.19 4.43 -11.93
N GLY A 100 20.81 4.85 -13.02
CA GLY A 100 20.18 4.87 -14.34
C GLY A 100 19.54 6.23 -14.66
N ARG A 101 18.59 6.25 -15.61
CA ARG A 101 17.88 7.46 -16.02
C ARG A 101 16.39 7.25 -15.87
N GLU A 102 15.70 8.33 -15.56
CA GLU A 102 14.25 8.36 -15.61
C GLU A 102 13.76 8.07 -17.04
N THR A 103 12.73 7.25 -17.16
CA THR A 103 12.00 7.01 -18.41
C THR A 103 10.85 8.01 -18.54
N GLY A 104 10.12 8.25 -17.44
CA GLY A 104 9.37 9.48 -17.19
C GLY A 104 8.14 9.77 -18.05
N TYR A 105 7.67 8.84 -18.89
CA TYR A 105 6.58 9.12 -19.83
C TYR A 105 5.21 8.53 -19.48
N LEU A 106 5.14 7.62 -18.49
CA LEU A 106 3.89 6.93 -18.15
C LEU A 106 3.28 7.48 -16.86
N ALA A 107 2.07 8.03 -16.94
CA ALA A 107 1.31 8.46 -15.78
C ALA A 107 0.68 7.27 -15.03
N SER A 108 0.42 7.42 -13.73
CA SER A 108 -0.24 6.39 -12.92
C SER A 108 -1.62 6.01 -13.47
N GLU A 109 -2.37 7.00 -13.97
CA GLU A 109 -3.69 6.82 -14.57
C GLU A 109 -3.62 6.00 -15.88
N GLU A 110 -2.54 6.12 -16.65
CA GLU A 110 -2.32 5.33 -17.87
C GLU A 110 -1.92 3.90 -17.53
N ALA A 111 -1.05 3.71 -16.53
CA ALA A 111 -0.68 2.39 -16.03
C ALA A 111 -1.89 1.60 -15.50
N ILE A 112 -2.84 2.26 -14.82
CA ILE A 112 -4.10 1.66 -14.38
C ILE A 112 -4.94 1.18 -15.58
N LYS A 113 -5.04 1.99 -16.64
CA LYS A 113 -5.77 1.61 -17.86
C LYS A 113 -5.14 0.39 -18.52
N ILE A 114 -3.81 0.35 -18.63
CA ILE A 114 -3.08 -0.80 -19.15
C ILE A 114 -3.37 -2.05 -18.31
N SER A 115 -3.23 -1.99 -16.99
CA SER A 115 -3.50 -3.13 -16.09
C SER A 115 -4.93 -3.65 -16.20
N LYS A 116 -5.89 -2.75 -16.40
CA LYS A 116 -7.30 -3.11 -16.59
C LYS A 116 -7.53 -3.93 -17.87
N GLU A 117 -6.79 -3.70 -18.96
CA GLU A 117 -6.85 -4.52 -20.17
C GLU A 117 -6.53 -6.00 -19.90
N TYR A 118 -5.71 -6.26 -18.88
CA TYR A 118 -5.36 -7.61 -18.44
C TYR A 118 -6.27 -8.14 -17.32
N GLY A 119 -7.25 -7.36 -16.84
CA GLY A 119 -8.15 -7.75 -15.75
C GLY A 119 -7.49 -7.72 -14.37
N VAL A 120 -6.44 -6.89 -14.19
CA VAL A 120 -5.73 -6.75 -12.90
C VAL A 120 -6.32 -5.60 -12.09
N SER A 121 -6.60 -5.86 -10.80
CA SER A 121 -7.00 -4.82 -9.86
C SER A 121 -5.84 -3.84 -9.65
N SER A 122 -6.07 -2.56 -9.89
CA SER A 122 -5.02 -1.55 -9.74
C SER A 122 -5.51 -0.25 -9.12
N GLY A 123 -4.60 0.45 -8.46
CA GLY A 123 -4.87 1.68 -7.73
C GLY A 123 -3.71 2.66 -7.78
N LEU A 124 -3.86 3.77 -7.06
CA LEU A 124 -2.81 4.77 -6.90
C LEU A 124 -2.91 5.47 -5.54
N MET A 125 -1.92 6.30 -5.23
CA MET A 125 -1.89 7.10 -4.01
C MET A 125 -2.56 8.47 -4.19
N LEU A 126 -3.45 8.82 -3.27
CA LEU A 126 -3.97 10.17 -3.06
C LEU A 126 -3.46 10.69 -1.72
N SER A 127 -2.92 11.91 -1.68
CA SER A 127 -2.30 12.46 -0.46
C SER A 127 -3.03 13.70 0.02
N PHE A 128 -3.39 13.72 1.30
CA PHE A 128 -3.93 14.91 1.99
C PHE A 128 -2.86 15.99 2.26
N ASN A 129 -1.65 15.86 1.71
CA ASN A 129 -0.74 16.99 1.55
C ASN A 129 -1.20 17.95 0.44
N LYS A 130 -2.13 17.50 -0.42
CA LYS A 130 -2.79 18.31 -1.45
C LYS A 130 -4.16 18.75 -0.98
N ASP A 131 -4.69 19.79 -1.63
CA ASP A 131 -6.05 20.22 -1.39
C ASP A 131 -7.08 19.15 -1.79
N ILE A 132 -8.23 19.14 -1.11
CA ILE A 132 -9.28 18.15 -1.31
C ILE A 132 -9.82 18.14 -2.74
N ASP A 133 -9.87 19.30 -3.40
CA ASP A 133 -10.35 19.39 -4.78
C ASP A 133 -9.32 18.86 -5.77
N GLU A 134 -8.02 18.98 -5.48
CA GLU A 134 -6.96 18.35 -6.27
C GLU A 134 -7.05 16.83 -6.17
N MET A 135 -7.26 16.30 -4.96
CA MET A 135 -7.46 14.86 -4.74
C MET A 135 -8.69 14.34 -5.49
N LYS A 136 -9.82 15.05 -5.41
CA LYS A 136 -11.06 14.70 -6.14
C LYS A 136 -10.85 14.71 -7.65
N LYS A 137 -10.20 15.75 -8.19
CA LYS A 137 -9.84 15.83 -9.62
C LYS A 137 -8.96 14.66 -10.04
N ARG A 138 -7.99 14.26 -9.21
CA ARG A 138 -7.13 13.11 -9.50
C ARG A 138 -7.90 11.79 -9.45
N ALA A 139 -8.76 11.59 -8.45
CA ALA A 139 -9.63 10.42 -8.37
C ALA A 139 -10.54 10.29 -9.59
N LEU A 140 -11.09 11.41 -10.08
CA LEU A 140 -11.90 11.45 -11.31
C LEU A 140 -11.09 11.11 -12.57
N LYS A 141 -9.85 11.60 -12.68
CA LYS A 141 -8.94 11.21 -13.77
C LYS A 141 -8.61 9.71 -13.75
N ALA A 142 -8.54 9.15 -12.55
CA ALA A 142 -8.26 7.74 -12.29
C ALA A 142 -9.55 6.93 -12.09
N LYS A 143 -10.63 7.21 -12.82
CA LYS A 143 -11.93 6.53 -12.66
C LYS A 143 -11.85 5.01 -12.82
N GLU A 144 -10.89 4.51 -13.60
CA GLU A 144 -10.63 3.08 -13.78
C GLU A 144 -9.95 2.43 -12.56
N ALA A 145 -9.45 3.19 -11.59
CA ALA A 145 -8.84 2.66 -10.38
C ALA A 145 -9.86 1.84 -9.56
N ASN A 146 -9.41 0.70 -9.06
CA ASN A 146 -10.15 -0.16 -8.16
C ASN A 146 -10.04 0.30 -6.70
N PHE A 147 -8.90 0.90 -6.34
CA PHE A 147 -8.65 1.40 -4.99
C PHE A 147 -7.74 2.64 -4.98
N PHE A 148 -7.75 3.36 -3.87
CA PHE A 148 -6.88 4.50 -3.61
C PHE A 148 -6.21 4.36 -2.23
N PHE A 149 -4.88 4.38 -2.18
CA PHE A 149 -4.19 4.58 -0.91
C PHE A 149 -4.34 6.03 -0.49
N LEU A 150 -4.93 6.28 0.68
CA LEU A 150 -5.04 7.63 1.22
C LEU A 150 -3.88 7.91 2.18
N LEU A 151 -2.90 8.67 1.71
CA LEU A 151 -1.74 9.07 2.49
C LEU A 151 -2.07 10.28 3.36
N ARG A 152 -1.49 10.31 4.56
CA ARG A 152 -1.74 11.35 5.58
C ARG A 152 -3.25 11.46 5.90
N ALA A 153 -3.94 10.33 5.83
CA ALA A 153 -5.35 10.25 6.13
C ALA A 153 -5.58 10.42 7.63
N THR A 154 -6.55 11.25 7.97
CA THR A 154 -7.18 11.29 9.28
C THR A 154 -8.66 11.05 9.07
N THR A 155 -9.36 10.52 10.07
CA THR A 155 -10.82 10.38 9.97
C THR A 155 -11.48 11.68 9.48
N GLU A 156 -11.06 12.83 10.01
CA GLU A 156 -11.64 14.13 9.65
C GLU A 156 -11.50 14.46 8.16
N ASN A 157 -10.32 14.26 7.57
CA ASN A 157 -10.08 14.62 6.18
C ASN A 157 -10.68 13.60 5.20
N VAL A 158 -10.75 12.32 5.59
CA VAL A 158 -11.34 11.25 4.77
C VAL A 158 -12.83 11.50 4.54
N THR A 159 -13.57 11.99 5.54
CA THR A 159 -15.00 12.32 5.33
C THR A 159 -15.25 13.40 4.27
N LYS A 160 -14.26 14.28 4.01
CA LYS A 160 -14.37 15.41 3.08
C LYS A 160 -14.15 15.02 1.61
N ILE A 161 -13.55 13.84 1.35
CA ILE A 161 -13.19 13.41 -0.02
C ILE A 161 -14.39 12.90 -0.83
N GLY A 162 -15.48 12.54 -0.15
CA GLY A 162 -16.74 12.12 -0.76
C GLY A 162 -16.90 10.60 -0.87
N ASN A 163 -18.15 10.15 -0.79
CA ASN A 163 -18.51 8.74 -0.66
C ASN A 163 -18.01 7.84 -1.80
N GLU A 164 -17.92 8.35 -3.02
CA GLU A 164 -17.43 7.59 -4.17
C GLU A 164 -15.96 7.15 -3.98
N VAL A 165 -15.12 8.07 -3.51
CA VAL A 165 -13.71 7.78 -3.24
C VAL A 165 -13.57 6.93 -1.99
N ILE A 166 -14.36 7.19 -0.93
CA ILE A 166 -14.36 6.41 0.32
C ILE A 166 -14.59 4.92 0.06
N ARG A 167 -15.52 4.56 -0.84
CA ARG A 167 -15.81 3.15 -1.18
C ARG A 167 -14.61 2.38 -1.74
N LYS A 168 -13.66 3.12 -2.35
CA LYS A 168 -12.42 2.61 -2.94
C LYS A 168 -11.19 2.91 -2.06
N ALA A 169 -11.38 3.59 -0.93
CA ALA A 169 -10.28 4.08 -0.13
C ALA A 169 -9.65 2.95 0.70
N ILE A 170 -8.33 3.00 0.77
CA ILE A 170 -7.51 2.26 1.72
C ILE A 170 -6.69 3.31 2.49
N PRO A 171 -7.19 3.82 3.63
CA PRO A 171 -6.42 4.74 4.47
C PRO A 171 -5.11 4.10 4.92
N TYR A 172 -4.02 4.84 4.73
CA TYR A 172 -2.69 4.46 5.18
C TYR A 172 -2.49 4.98 6.61
N VAL A 173 -2.55 4.07 7.58
CA VAL A 173 -2.49 4.37 9.01
C VAL A 173 -1.10 4.06 9.54
N ILE A 174 -0.34 5.11 9.84
CA ILE A 174 0.94 4.99 10.53
C ILE A 174 0.67 4.79 12.02
N VAL A 175 1.15 3.67 12.57
CA VAL A 175 1.00 3.36 14.00
C VAL A 175 2.29 3.66 14.73
N LYS A 176 2.17 4.48 15.77
CA LYS A 176 3.27 4.80 16.68
C LYS A 176 3.32 3.79 17.82
N THR A 177 4.47 3.15 17.93
CA THR A 177 4.89 2.28 19.02
C THR A 177 6.09 2.90 19.74
N GLU A 178 6.50 2.32 20.85
CA GLU A 178 7.73 2.75 21.54
C GLU A 178 8.95 2.62 20.62
N ALA A 179 9.06 1.50 19.90
CA ALA A 179 10.23 1.16 19.09
C ALA A 179 10.41 2.02 17.82
N ASN A 180 9.34 2.62 17.29
CA ASN A 180 9.41 3.52 16.12
C ASN A 180 9.16 5.00 16.44
N SER A 181 8.98 5.34 17.73
CA SER A 181 8.61 6.69 18.18
C SER A 181 9.60 7.80 17.78
N ALA A 182 10.90 7.50 17.77
CA ALA A 182 11.93 8.45 17.37
C ALA A 182 11.81 8.80 15.88
N PHE A 183 11.67 7.78 15.03
CA PHE A 183 11.53 7.95 13.58
C PHE A 183 10.24 8.67 13.20
N ILE A 184 9.13 8.38 13.88
CA ILE A 184 7.85 9.05 13.62
C ILE A 184 7.91 10.56 13.84
N LYS A 185 8.69 11.03 14.83
CA LYS A 185 8.87 12.46 15.09
C LYS A 185 9.58 13.19 13.94
N GLU A 186 10.36 12.48 13.13
CA GLU A 186 11.11 13.06 12.01
C GLU A 186 10.26 13.20 10.74
N ILE A 187 9.30 12.30 10.51
CA ILE A 187 8.62 12.19 9.21
C ILE A 187 7.44 13.15 9.00
N SER A 188 7.11 14.03 9.95
CA SER A 188 6.03 15.04 9.84
C SER A 188 4.73 14.51 9.20
N GLN A 189 4.33 13.28 9.54
CA GLN A 189 3.10 12.64 9.07
C GLN A 189 2.11 12.43 10.22
N PRO A 190 0.79 12.45 9.96
CA PRO A 190 -0.19 11.98 10.92
C PRO A 190 0.10 10.53 11.32
N PHE A 191 -0.06 10.22 12.61
CA PHE A 191 0.07 8.88 13.15
C PHE A 191 -1.03 8.63 14.19
N VAL A 192 -1.27 7.36 14.46
CA VAL A 192 -2.18 6.88 15.50
C VAL A 192 -1.34 6.26 16.60
N GLU A 193 -1.59 6.68 17.85
CA GLU A 193 -1.00 5.99 19.00
C GLU A 193 -1.57 4.58 19.08
N GLU A 194 -0.72 3.58 19.34
CA GLU A 194 -1.11 2.17 19.35
C GLU A 194 -2.36 1.88 20.21
N ARG A 195 -2.51 2.55 21.36
CA ARG A 195 -3.68 2.44 22.26
C ARG A 195 -5.00 2.90 21.65
N ASN A 196 -4.96 3.74 20.62
CA ASN A 196 -6.13 4.32 19.96
C ASN A 196 -6.45 3.60 18.63
N LEU A 197 -5.65 2.61 18.24
CA LEU A 197 -5.73 2.00 16.92
C LEU A 197 -7.09 1.35 16.64
N LEU A 198 -7.64 0.61 17.60
CA LEU A 198 -8.95 -0.04 17.46
C LEU A 198 -10.08 0.99 17.29
N GLU A 199 -10.01 2.11 18.00
CA GLU A 199 -10.99 3.19 17.89
C GLU A 199 -10.92 3.87 16.51
N GLU A 200 -9.70 4.13 16.00
CA GLU A 200 -9.51 4.72 14.67
C GLU A 200 -10.04 3.77 13.57
N ILE A 201 -9.74 2.47 13.66
CA ILE A 201 -10.23 1.43 12.75
C ILE A 201 -11.76 1.38 12.75
N GLU A 202 -12.39 1.39 13.93
CA GLU A 202 -13.85 1.40 14.03
C GLU A 202 -14.45 2.69 13.48
N THR A 203 -13.76 3.82 13.63
CA THR A 203 -14.18 5.10 13.06
C THR A 203 -14.14 5.07 11.53
N TYR A 204 -13.09 4.53 10.93
CA TYR A 204 -13.03 4.29 9.49
C TYR A 204 -14.16 3.37 9.00
N ARG A 205 -14.44 2.31 9.73
CA ARG A 205 -15.56 1.39 9.42
C ARG A 205 -16.89 2.12 9.39
N ARG A 206 -17.17 2.98 10.38
CA ARG A 206 -18.43 3.74 10.48
C ARG A 206 -18.65 4.72 9.32
N ILE A 207 -17.58 5.30 8.79
CA ILE A 207 -17.66 6.20 7.64
C ILE A 207 -17.67 5.46 6.29
N GLY A 208 -17.69 4.13 6.29
CA GLY A 208 -17.86 3.30 5.10
C GLY A 208 -16.55 2.87 4.42
N VAL A 209 -15.41 2.98 5.10
CA VAL A 209 -14.14 2.40 4.62
C VAL A 209 -14.19 0.88 4.79
N ASN A 210 -13.82 0.16 3.73
CA ASN A 210 -13.86 -1.31 3.71
C ASN A 210 -12.53 -1.96 4.02
N VAL A 211 -11.42 -1.24 3.83
CA VAL A 211 -10.05 -1.75 4.00
C VAL A 211 -9.19 -0.65 4.60
N VAL A 212 -8.32 -1.00 5.54
CA VAL A 212 -7.27 -0.11 6.06
C VAL A 212 -5.91 -0.77 5.90
N LEU A 213 -4.88 0.04 5.66
CA LEU A 213 -3.49 -0.41 5.62
C LEU A 213 -2.74 0.10 6.84
N ILE A 214 -2.19 -0.81 7.63
CA ILE A 214 -1.41 -0.51 8.83
C ILE A 214 0.07 -0.51 8.48
N SER A 215 0.79 0.56 8.84
CA SER A 215 2.24 0.63 8.70
C SER A 215 2.90 0.99 10.03
N THR A 216 4.00 0.29 10.32
CA THR A 216 4.93 0.60 11.42
C THR A 216 6.26 1.15 10.88
N LEU A 217 6.27 1.61 9.62
CA LEU A 217 7.41 2.22 8.94
C LEU A 217 8.64 1.30 8.88
N GLY A 218 8.39 0.02 8.62
CA GLY A 218 9.43 -1.00 8.50
C GLY A 218 9.95 -1.58 9.81
N ASN A 219 9.39 -1.18 10.96
CA ASN A 219 9.66 -1.87 12.21
C ASN A 219 8.81 -3.15 12.30
N ASN A 220 9.44 -4.29 11.98
CA ASN A 220 8.80 -5.60 11.99
C ASN A 220 8.38 -6.08 13.39
N GLU A 221 9.09 -5.67 14.44
CA GLU A 221 8.74 -6.04 15.83
C GLU A 221 7.48 -5.30 16.25
N SER A 222 7.41 -4.00 15.97
CA SER A 222 6.20 -3.20 16.16
C SER A 222 5.01 -3.73 15.37
N MET A 223 5.20 -4.26 14.15
CA MET A 223 4.09 -4.87 13.41
C MET A 223 3.53 -6.11 14.12
N LYS A 224 4.38 -6.90 14.78
CA LYS A 224 3.94 -8.04 15.59
C LYS A 224 3.20 -7.59 16.86
N GLU A 225 3.69 -6.55 17.53
CA GLU A 225 3.00 -5.96 18.69
C GLU A 225 1.60 -5.46 18.32
N VAL A 226 1.51 -4.73 17.21
CA VAL A 226 0.24 -4.24 16.66
C VAL A 226 -0.69 -5.39 16.28
N SER A 227 -0.16 -6.43 15.62
CA SER A 227 -0.93 -7.64 15.30
C SER A 227 -1.54 -8.27 16.55
N ASN A 228 -0.75 -8.42 17.62
CA ASN A 228 -1.25 -9.01 18.86
C ASN A 228 -2.40 -8.19 19.45
N LYS A 229 -2.30 -6.85 19.47
CA LYS A 229 -3.38 -6.00 20.00
C LYS A 229 -4.64 -5.98 19.14
N LEU A 230 -4.51 -6.20 17.83
CA LEU A 230 -5.66 -6.18 16.91
C LEU A 230 -6.47 -7.48 16.96
N PHE A 231 -5.80 -8.61 17.25
CA PHE A 231 -6.38 -9.94 17.03
C PHE A 231 -6.35 -10.87 18.26
N HIS A 232 -5.73 -10.46 19.37
CA HIS A 232 -5.67 -11.20 20.64
C HIS A 232 -6.03 -10.33 21.84
#